data_AF-A0A537A4K1-F1
#
_entry.id   AF-A0A537A4K1-F1
#
_cell.length_a   1.000
_cell.length_b   1.000
_cell.length_c   1.000
_cell.angle_alpha   90.00
_cell.angle_beta   90.00
_cell.angle_gamma   90.00
#
_symmetry.space_group_name_H-M   'P 1'
#
loop_
_entity.id
_entity.type
_entity.pdbx_description
1 polymer ?
#
loop_
_entity_poly.entity_id
_entity_poly.type
_entity_poly.pdbx_seq_one_letter_code
_entity_poly.pdbx_strand_id
1 'polypeptide(L)'
;MDKTWEVDEANTVKAHFGAFGKKIVAVNGAEVHNSRKMGPKGEIAFSLPDGRSAALSLRKQFIGAPGIDLKVDGNRVVETGKKPIKCAACDTLAKPYDRFCGKCGKPMPTAEDYENRKNVKAATGAIKVLAVVFVIAGIAFFFITKGAADTALVKLEGADPATTYPTPIGGQTYTVGALRKQLAWEPWGVLIVNLIIAAIMLALALWGRRSPLPAVLIATATYAVVIAYAAISDPATLGQGLLMKIIIIAFLIRGIKAALALRTAGA
;
A
#
# COMPACT_ATOMS: atom_id res chain seq x y z
N MET A 1 -2.25 0.34 -21.85
CA MET A 1 -3.15 0.24 -20.68
C MET A 1 -4.55 0.05 -21.19
N ASP A 2 -5.06 -1.14 -21.00
CA ASP A 2 -6.39 -1.54 -21.47
C ASP A 2 -7.42 -1.40 -20.37
N LYS A 3 -8.59 -0.88 -20.75
CA LYS A 3 -9.74 -0.70 -19.89
C LYS A 3 -10.99 -1.16 -20.61
N THR A 4 -11.92 -1.72 -19.86
CA THR A 4 -13.20 -2.20 -20.38
C THR A 4 -14.31 -1.82 -19.41
N TRP A 5 -15.43 -1.41 -19.96
CA TRP A 5 -16.64 -1.08 -19.24
C TRP A 5 -17.82 -1.74 -19.94
N GLU A 6 -18.59 -2.51 -19.20
CA GLU A 6 -19.90 -3.00 -19.62
C GLU A 6 -20.92 -1.97 -19.14
N VAL A 7 -21.45 -1.18 -20.08
CA VAL A 7 -22.40 -0.10 -19.77
C VAL A 7 -23.80 -0.67 -19.56
N ASP A 8 -24.15 -1.71 -20.32
CA ASP A 8 -25.38 -2.50 -20.23
C ASP A 8 -25.20 -3.82 -21.00
N GLU A 9 -26.30 -4.51 -21.31
CA GLU A 9 -26.32 -5.77 -22.06
C GLU A 9 -25.87 -5.65 -23.52
N ALA A 10 -26.08 -4.48 -24.15
CA ALA A 10 -25.81 -4.23 -25.56
C ALA A 10 -24.54 -3.43 -25.79
N ASN A 11 -24.04 -2.69 -24.79
CA ASN A 11 -22.99 -1.70 -24.94
C ASN A 11 -21.77 -2.03 -24.07
N THR A 12 -20.66 -2.32 -24.74
CA THR A 12 -19.33 -2.49 -24.14
C THR A 12 -18.38 -1.44 -24.71
N VAL A 13 -17.72 -0.69 -23.82
CA VAL A 13 -16.70 0.28 -24.19
C VAL A 13 -15.33 -0.29 -23.82
N LYS A 14 -14.40 -0.27 -24.78
CA LYS A 14 -12.99 -0.62 -24.56
C LYS A 14 -12.12 0.58 -24.86
N ALA A 15 -11.16 0.86 -23.99
CA ALA A 15 -10.17 1.91 -24.24
C ALA A 15 -8.75 1.35 -24.08
N HIS A 16 -7.92 1.62 -25.08
CA HIS A 16 -6.51 1.28 -25.10
C HIS A 16 -5.67 2.57 -25.12
N PHE A 17 -4.84 2.73 -24.08
CA PHE A 17 -3.87 3.81 -23.98
C PHE A 17 -2.47 3.24 -24.18
N GLY A 18 -1.96 3.37 -25.40
CA GLY A 18 -0.68 2.82 -25.82
C GLY A 18 0.51 3.70 -25.43
N ALA A 19 1.71 3.19 -25.71
CA ALA A 19 2.93 4.00 -25.66
C ALA A 19 2.81 5.22 -26.61
N PHE A 20 3.56 6.29 -26.33
CA PHE A 20 3.57 7.52 -27.13
C PHE A 20 2.22 8.24 -27.22
N GLY A 21 1.34 8.03 -26.23
CA GLY A 21 0.09 8.77 -26.10
C GLY A 21 -1.00 8.37 -27.10
N LYS A 22 -0.87 7.25 -27.81
CA LYS A 22 -1.93 6.71 -28.68
C LYS A 22 -3.13 6.31 -27.82
N LYS A 23 -4.33 6.79 -28.20
CA LYS A 23 -5.59 6.49 -27.50
C LYS A 23 -6.57 5.91 -28.52
N ILE A 24 -7.03 4.69 -28.26
CA ILE A 24 -8.06 4.02 -29.07
C ILE A 24 -9.25 3.77 -28.16
N VAL A 25 -10.44 4.16 -28.60
CA VAL A 25 -11.71 3.88 -27.95
C VAL A 25 -12.57 3.12 -28.94
N ALA A 26 -13.08 1.97 -28.51
CA ALA A 26 -13.99 1.15 -29.28
C ALA A 26 -15.29 0.91 -28.51
N VAL A 27 -16.42 1.02 -29.20
CA VAL A 27 -17.75 0.69 -28.67
C VAL A 27 -18.25 -0.52 -29.44
N ASN A 28 -18.54 -1.61 -28.73
CA ASN A 28 -18.96 -2.89 -29.33
C ASN A 28 -17.99 -3.40 -30.40
N GLY A 29 -16.70 -3.09 -30.27
CA GLY A 29 -15.66 -3.46 -31.23
C GLY A 29 -15.45 -2.48 -32.38
N ALA A 30 -16.37 -1.53 -32.61
CA ALA A 30 -16.19 -0.46 -33.59
C ALA A 30 -15.36 0.69 -33.01
N GLU A 31 -14.29 1.10 -33.68
CA GLU A 31 -13.47 2.24 -33.25
C GLU A 31 -14.24 3.56 -33.40
N VAL A 32 -14.49 4.23 -32.27
CA VAL A 32 -15.13 5.56 -32.23
C VAL A 32 -14.10 6.68 -32.07
N HIS A 33 -12.89 6.35 -31.61
CA HIS A 33 -11.80 7.31 -31.48
C HIS A 33 -10.44 6.63 -31.66
N ASN A 34 -9.57 7.23 -32.47
CA ASN A 34 -8.20 6.80 -32.65
C ASN A 34 -7.31 8.02 -32.87
N SER A 35 -6.82 8.63 -31.78
CA SER A 35 -5.99 9.83 -31.86
C SER A 35 -4.95 9.86 -30.75
N ARG A 36 -3.88 10.63 -30.98
CA ARG A 36 -2.90 10.98 -29.94
C ARG A 36 -3.35 12.21 -29.14
N LYS A 37 -4.13 13.10 -29.73
CA LYS A 37 -4.59 14.33 -29.09
C LYS A 37 -5.76 14.02 -28.14
N MET A 38 -5.84 14.72 -27.01
CA MET A 38 -7.07 14.74 -26.23
C MET A 38 -8.02 15.78 -26.82
N GLY A 39 -9.31 15.58 -26.60
CA GLY A 39 -10.29 16.64 -26.83
C GLY A 39 -10.14 17.79 -25.83
N PRO A 40 -10.94 18.85 -26.01
CA PRO A 40 -11.00 19.96 -25.07
C PRO A 40 -11.26 19.46 -23.64
N LYS A 41 -10.62 20.10 -22.65
CA LYS A 41 -10.69 19.74 -21.21
C LYS A 41 -10.15 18.36 -20.82
N GLY A 42 -9.50 17.63 -21.74
CA GLY A 42 -8.98 16.30 -21.44
C GLY A 42 -10.06 15.23 -21.41
N GLU A 43 -11.09 15.39 -22.24
CA GLU A 43 -12.16 14.41 -22.44
C GLU A 43 -12.17 13.91 -23.89
N ILE A 44 -12.63 12.66 -24.08
CA ILE A 44 -12.94 12.07 -25.39
C ILE A 44 -14.43 11.78 -25.38
N ALA A 45 -15.21 12.68 -25.96
CA ALA A 45 -16.65 12.53 -26.11
C ALA A 45 -16.98 11.65 -27.33
N PHE A 46 -18.00 10.79 -27.18
CA PHE A 46 -18.55 9.94 -28.24
C PHE A 46 -20.01 9.58 -27.90
N SER A 47 -20.74 9.07 -28.87
CA SER A 47 -22.11 8.60 -28.67
C SER A 47 -22.16 7.08 -28.64
N LEU A 48 -23.01 6.53 -27.78
CA LEU A 48 -23.33 5.11 -27.79
C LEU A 48 -24.35 4.80 -28.92
N PRO A 49 -24.42 3.55 -29.40
CA PRO A 49 -25.38 3.12 -30.43
C PRO A 49 -26.85 3.43 -30.14
N ASP A 50 -27.20 3.55 -28.85
CA ASP A 50 -28.55 3.89 -28.38
C ASP A 50 -28.79 5.41 -28.28
N GLY A 51 -27.83 6.23 -28.70
CA GLY A 51 -27.91 7.69 -28.69
C GLY A 51 -27.47 8.35 -27.38
N ARG A 52 -27.14 7.60 -26.32
CA ARG A 52 -26.65 8.17 -25.07
C ARG A 52 -25.29 8.83 -25.24
N SER A 53 -25.07 9.86 -24.43
CA SER A 53 -23.82 10.62 -24.44
C SER A 53 -22.77 9.92 -23.57
N ALA A 54 -21.57 9.70 -24.11
CA ALA A 54 -20.47 9.10 -23.36
C ALA A 54 -19.21 9.94 -23.46
N ALA A 55 -18.42 9.96 -22.38
CA ALA A 55 -17.16 10.67 -22.35
C ALA A 55 -16.13 9.89 -21.53
N LEU A 56 -14.92 9.73 -22.10
CA LEU A 56 -13.75 9.26 -21.36
C LEU A 56 -12.95 10.46 -20.87
N SER A 57 -12.85 10.63 -19.55
CA SER A 57 -12.04 11.66 -18.92
C SER A 57 -10.74 11.09 -18.39
N LEU A 58 -9.61 11.76 -18.68
CA LEU A 58 -8.31 11.44 -18.11
C LEU A 58 -8.07 12.25 -16.84
N ARG A 59 -8.10 11.59 -15.69
CA ARG A 59 -7.83 12.23 -14.40
C ARG A 59 -6.31 12.28 -14.19
N LYS A 60 -5.75 13.49 -14.19
CA LYS A 60 -4.34 13.70 -13.83
C LYS A 60 -4.13 13.19 -12.41
N GLN A 61 -3.30 12.17 -12.27
CA GLN A 61 -2.80 11.74 -10.97
C GLN A 61 -1.44 12.38 -10.76
N PHE A 62 -1.18 12.89 -9.55
CA PHE A 62 0.05 13.61 -9.23
C PHE A 62 1.30 12.76 -9.52
N ILE A 63 1.19 11.44 -9.34
CA ILE A 63 2.27 10.49 -9.64
C ILE A 63 1.67 9.14 -10.03
N GLY A 64 1.98 8.64 -11.22
CA GLY A 64 1.54 7.35 -11.75
C GLY A 64 0.88 7.46 -13.11
N ALA A 65 0.33 6.34 -13.61
CA ALA A 65 -0.51 6.39 -14.80
C ALA A 65 -1.80 7.16 -14.50
N PRO A 66 -2.30 7.99 -15.43
CA PRO A 66 -3.52 8.75 -15.20
C PRO A 66 -4.72 7.82 -15.00
N GLY A 67 -5.66 8.26 -14.15
CA GLY A 67 -6.95 7.59 -14.02
C GLY A 67 -7.75 7.78 -15.30
N ILE A 68 -8.53 6.77 -15.71
CA ILE A 68 -9.41 6.86 -16.88
C ILE A 68 -10.80 6.50 -16.42
N ASP A 69 -11.72 7.44 -16.62
CA ASP A 69 -13.11 7.30 -16.19
C ASP A 69 -14.02 7.40 -17.39
N LEU A 70 -14.94 6.43 -17.50
CA LEU A 70 -16.04 6.51 -18.44
C LEU A 70 -17.24 7.15 -17.73
N LYS A 71 -17.80 8.19 -18.33
CA LYS A 71 -19.10 8.77 -17.96
C LYS A 71 -20.11 8.47 -19.06
N VAL A 72 -21.32 8.07 -18.68
CA VAL A 72 -22.47 7.91 -19.57
C VAL A 72 -23.61 8.73 -18.98
N ASP A 73 -24.13 9.67 -19.77
CA ASP A 73 -25.14 10.66 -19.36
C ASP A 73 -24.78 11.35 -18.03
N GLY A 74 -23.52 11.78 -17.93
CA GLY A 74 -22.97 12.44 -16.74
C GLY A 74 -22.59 11.51 -15.58
N ASN A 75 -23.04 10.26 -15.58
CA ASN A 75 -22.79 9.31 -14.49
C ASN A 75 -21.56 8.43 -14.77
N ARG A 76 -20.71 8.23 -13.75
CA ARG A 76 -19.51 7.39 -13.91
C ARG A 76 -19.85 5.91 -13.89
N VAL A 77 -19.32 5.17 -14.87
CA VAL A 77 -19.51 3.73 -15.03
C VAL A 77 -18.38 2.96 -14.34
N VAL A 78 -18.73 1.84 -13.70
CA VAL A 78 -17.75 0.97 -13.03
C VAL A 78 -16.89 0.27 -14.09
N GLU A 79 -15.56 0.30 -13.91
CA GLU A 79 -14.65 -0.45 -14.78
C GLU A 79 -14.85 -1.96 -14.59
N THR A 80 -15.21 -2.65 -15.67
CA THR A 80 -15.27 -4.11 -15.72
C THR A 80 -13.85 -4.65 -15.87
N GLY A 81 -13.17 -4.80 -14.75
CA GLY A 81 -11.87 -5.47 -14.69
C GLY A 81 -11.99 -6.99 -14.86
N LYS A 82 -10.86 -7.71 -14.77
CA LYS A 82 -10.84 -9.19 -14.82
C LYS A 82 -11.57 -9.88 -13.67
N LYS A 83 -11.94 -9.15 -12.61
CA LYS A 83 -12.56 -9.71 -11.41
C LYS A 83 -14.05 -9.38 -11.44
N PRO A 84 -14.94 -10.37 -11.28
CA PRO A 84 -16.36 -10.11 -11.27
C PRO A 84 -16.75 -9.26 -10.06
N ILE A 85 -17.77 -8.43 -10.24
CA ILE A 85 -18.30 -7.58 -9.19
C ILE A 85 -19.24 -8.41 -8.32
N LYS A 86 -19.09 -8.28 -7.00
CA LYS A 86 -19.95 -8.95 -6.02
C LYS A 86 -20.80 -7.94 -5.27
N CYS A 87 -22.03 -8.32 -4.95
CA CYS A 87 -22.90 -7.56 -4.07
C CYS A 87 -22.30 -7.50 -2.66
N ALA A 88 -22.19 -6.30 -2.08
CA ALA A 88 -21.63 -6.12 -0.76
C ALA A 88 -22.46 -6.75 0.38
N ALA A 89 -23.73 -7.08 0.12
CA ALA A 89 -24.64 -7.60 1.14
C ALA A 89 -24.82 -9.12 1.12
N CYS A 90 -24.80 -9.75 -0.06
CA CYS A 90 -25.06 -11.19 -0.22
C CYS A 90 -23.95 -11.94 -0.99
N ASP A 91 -22.88 -11.24 -1.36
CA ASP A 91 -21.69 -11.75 -2.08
C ASP A 91 -21.97 -12.42 -3.44
N THR A 92 -23.21 -12.29 -3.95
CA THR A 92 -23.61 -12.81 -5.26
C THR A 92 -23.00 -11.99 -6.37
N LEU A 93 -22.64 -12.66 -7.48
CA LEU A 93 -22.13 -12.01 -8.68
C LEU A 93 -23.19 -11.06 -9.23
N ALA A 94 -22.80 -9.82 -9.50
CA ALA A 94 -23.66 -8.77 -10.02
C ALA A 94 -23.01 -8.17 -11.26
N LYS A 95 -23.85 -7.68 -12.17
CA LYS A 95 -23.35 -7.02 -13.38
C LYS A 95 -22.89 -5.59 -13.02
N PRO A 96 -21.90 -5.03 -13.72
CA PRO A 96 -21.35 -3.70 -13.40
C PRO A 96 -22.35 -2.54 -13.51
N TYR A 97 -23.39 -2.73 -14.30
CA TYR A 97 -24.45 -1.74 -14.56
C TYR A 97 -25.72 -1.97 -13.75
N ASP A 98 -25.79 -3.04 -12.94
CA ASP A 98 -26.93 -3.30 -12.08
C ASP A 98 -27.02 -2.21 -11.00
N ARG A 99 -28.12 -1.46 -10.96
CA ARG A 99 -28.39 -0.50 -9.87
C ARG A 99 -28.72 -1.20 -8.55
N PHE A 100 -29.33 -2.38 -8.63
CA PHE A 100 -29.72 -3.20 -7.50
C PHE A 100 -29.28 -4.64 -7.73
N CYS A 101 -28.89 -5.33 -6.67
CA CYS A 101 -28.55 -6.75 -6.77
C CYS A 101 -29.78 -7.57 -7.11
N GLY A 102 -29.75 -8.31 -8.23
CA GLY A 102 -30.87 -9.16 -8.67
C GLY A 102 -31.29 -10.25 -7.67
N LYS A 103 -30.43 -10.64 -6.71
CA LYS A 103 -30.77 -11.64 -5.69
C LYS A 103 -31.38 -11.06 -4.42
N CYS A 104 -30.82 -9.97 -3.88
CA CYS A 104 -31.23 -9.44 -2.57
C CYS A 104 -31.88 -8.05 -2.62
N GLY A 105 -32.01 -7.45 -3.81
CA GLY A 105 -32.66 -6.15 -4.02
C GLY A 105 -31.92 -4.94 -3.46
N LYS A 106 -30.79 -5.13 -2.76
CA LYS A 106 -30.01 -4.01 -2.19
C LYS A 106 -29.28 -3.22 -3.28
N PRO A 107 -29.13 -1.89 -3.11
CA PRO A 107 -28.43 -1.06 -4.07
C PRO A 107 -26.97 -1.50 -4.22
N MET A 108 -26.49 -1.50 -5.46
CA MET A 108 -25.09 -1.78 -5.75
C MET A 108 -24.23 -0.55 -5.45
N PRO A 109 -22.98 -0.73 -4.98
CA PRO A 109 -22.06 0.39 -4.79
C PRO A 109 -21.84 1.16 -6.10
N THR A 110 -21.73 2.48 -6.01
CA THR A 110 -21.43 3.32 -7.16
C THR A 110 -19.98 3.13 -7.63
N ALA A 111 -19.65 3.60 -8.84
CA ALA A 111 -18.26 3.60 -9.32
C ALA A 111 -17.31 4.35 -8.38
N GLU A 112 -17.80 5.40 -7.74
CA GLU A 112 -17.06 6.16 -6.73
C GLU A 112 -16.81 5.34 -5.47
N ASP A 113 -17.81 4.57 -5.00
CA ASP A 113 -17.62 3.66 -3.86
C ASP A 113 -16.55 2.59 -4.15
N TYR A 114 -16.54 2.04 -5.37
CA TYR A 114 -15.51 1.07 -5.77
C TYR A 114 -14.12 1.70 -5.80
N GLU A 115 -13.98 2.90 -6.34
CA GLU A 115 -12.71 3.64 -6.33
C GLU A 115 -12.27 3.96 -4.90
N ASN A 116 -13.18 4.42 -4.05
CA ASN A 116 -12.91 4.72 -2.65
C ASN A 116 -12.44 3.47 -1.91
N ARG A 117 -13.14 2.34 -2.04
CA ARG A 117 -12.72 1.07 -1.44
C ARG A 117 -11.36 0.60 -1.95
N LYS A 118 -11.07 0.78 -3.24
CA LYS A 118 -9.76 0.45 -3.84
C LYS A 118 -8.66 1.32 -3.24
N ASN A 119 -8.90 2.61 -3.09
CA ASN A 119 -7.94 3.55 -2.50
C ASN A 119 -7.72 3.26 -1.00
N VAL A 120 -8.78 2.97 -0.23
CA VAL A 120 -8.66 2.56 1.18
C VAL A 120 -7.86 1.27 1.31
N LYS A 121 -8.12 0.26 0.45
CA LYS A 121 -7.35 -1.00 0.43
C LYS A 121 -5.89 -0.77 0.07
N ALA A 122 -5.60 0.12 -0.89
CA ALA A 122 -4.22 0.44 -1.26
C ALA A 122 -3.48 1.17 -0.13
N ALA A 123 -4.12 2.15 0.52
CA ALA A 123 -3.55 2.88 1.66
C ALA A 123 -3.28 1.95 2.85
N THR A 124 -4.28 1.17 3.28
CA THR A 124 -4.14 0.21 4.39
C THR A 124 -3.21 -0.96 4.03
N GLY A 125 -3.12 -1.34 2.75
CA GLY A 125 -2.22 -2.37 2.27
C GLY A 125 -0.75 -2.03 2.51
N ALA A 126 -0.34 -0.78 2.29
CA ALA A 126 1.02 -0.33 2.57
C ALA A 126 1.38 -0.48 4.06
N ILE A 127 0.46 -0.13 4.96
CA ILE A 127 0.66 -0.26 6.41
C ILE A 127 0.76 -1.74 6.82
N LYS A 128 -0.04 -2.63 6.23
CA LYS A 128 0.08 -4.08 6.48
C LYS A 128 1.42 -4.65 6.02
N VAL A 129 1.92 -4.20 4.87
CA VAL A 129 3.24 -4.60 4.38
C VAL A 129 4.32 -4.19 5.37
N LEU A 130 4.27 -2.97 5.91
CA LEU A 130 5.18 -2.54 6.98
C LEU A 130 5.10 -3.45 8.19
N ALA A 131 3.90 -3.77 8.68
CA ALA A 131 3.72 -4.64 9.83
C ALA A 131 4.39 -6.02 9.60
N VAL A 132 4.18 -6.62 8.42
CA VAL A 132 4.83 -7.89 8.05
C VAL A 132 6.34 -7.75 7.97
N VAL A 133 6.84 -6.67 7.37
CA VAL A 133 8.28 -6.41 7.26
C VAL A 133 8.91 -6.27 8.64
N PHE A 134 8.29 -5.57 9.58
CA PHE A 134 8.80 -5.46 10.95
C PHE A 134 8.83 -6.80 11.69
N VAL A 135 7.85 -7.68 11.47
CA VAL A 135 7.89 -9.05 12.02
C VAL A 135 9.05 -9.83 11.43
N ILE A 136 9.17 -9.87 10.09
CA ILE A 136 10.24 -10.60 9.40
C ILE A 136 11.61 -10.06 9.80
N ALA A 137 11.78 -8.73 9.83
CA ALA A 137 13.01 -8.08 10.24
C ALA A 137 13.33 -8.38 11.71
N GLY A 138 12.35 -8.29 12.62
CA GLY A 138 12.54 -8.61 14.03
C GLY A 138 13.01 -10.05 14.26
N ILE A 139 12.42 -11.01 13.54
CA ILE A 139 12.84 -12.42 13.58
C ILE A 139 14.26 -12.58 13.01
N ALA A 140 14.55 -11.98 11.86
CA ALA A 140 15.88 -12.06 11.24
C ALA A 140 16.96 -11.46 12.17
N PHE A 141 16.71 -10.27 12.71
CA PHE A 141 17.62 -9.61 13.65
C PHE A 141 17.78 -10.41 14.93
N PHE A 142 16.73 -11.03 15.47
CA PHE A 142 16.82 -11.91 16.63
C PHE A 142 17.84 -13.03 16.42
N PHE A 143 17.82 -13.72 15.27
CA PHE A 143 18.77 -14.80 15.02
C PHE A 143 20.21 -14.29 14.80
N ILE A 144 20.36 -13.14 14.15
CA ILE A 144 21.68 -12.50 13.94
C ILE A 144 22.28 -12.09 15.29
N THR A 145 21.51 -11.37 16.13
CA THR A 145 21.97 -10.92 17.45
C THR A 145 22.17 -12.07 18.40
N LYS A 146 21.30 -13.09 18.37
CA LYS A 146 21.49 -14.32 19.15
C LYS A 146 22.78 -15.03 18.79
N GLY A 147 23.10 -15.19 17.51
CA GLY A 147 24.36 -15.82 17.09
C GLY A 147 25.60 -15.06 17.58
N ALA A 148 25.58 -13.72 17.53
CA ALA A 148 26.64 -12.88 18.06
C ALA A 148 26.73 -12.97 19.59
N ALA A 149 25.59 -12.93 20.29
CA ALA A 149 25.51 -13.01 21.75
C ALA A 149 25.99 -14.37 22.27
N ASP A 150 25.56 -15.48 21.65
CA ASP A 150 25.98 -16.83 22.02
C ASP A 150 27.52 -16.98 21.85
N THR A 151 28.09 -16.46 20.75
CA THR A 151 29.56 -16.46 20.54
C THR A 151 30.30 -15.66 21.61
N ALA A 152 29.75 -14.52 22.04
CA ALA A 152 30.33 -13.72 23.12
C ALA A 152 30.18 -14.40 24.48
N LEU A 153 29.06 -15.06 24.75
CA LEU A 153 28.82 -15.80 26.00
C LEU A 153 29.80 -16.97 26.16
N VAL A 154 30.11 -17.71 25.08
CA VAL A 154 31.12 -18.78 25.10
C VAL A 154 32.50 -18.24 25.48
N LYS A 155 32.89 -17.04 25.00
CA LYS A 155 34.17 -16.41 25.40
C LYS A 155 34.21 -15.99 26.86
N LEU A 156 33.04 -15.77 27.45
CA LEU A 156 32.90 -15.42 28.86
C LEU A 156 32.73 -16.65 29.74
N GLU A 157 32.55 -17.85 29.18
CA GLU A 157 32.33 -19.07 29.95
C GLU A 157 33.57 -19.40 30.81
N GLY A 158 33.35 -19.78 32.08
CA GLY A 158 34.43 -20.05 33.04
C GLY A 158 35.02 -18.83 33.75
N ALA A 159 34.77 -17.60 33.30
CA ALA A 159 35.17 -16.40 34.05
C ALA A 159 34.29 -16.19 35.31
N ASP A 160 34.88 -15.69 36.39
CA ASP A 160 34.17 -15.42 37.64
C ASP A 160 33.18 -14.25 37.45
N PRO A 161 31.88 -14.42 37.79
CA PRO A 161 30.87 -13.37 37.62
C PRO A 161 31.18 -12.05 38.34
N ALA A 162 31.99 -12.07 39.41
CA ALA A 162 32.39 -10.88 40.16
C ALA A 162 33.58 -10.13 39.53
N THR A 163 34.30 -10.75 38.59
CA THR A 163 35.47 -10.11 37.95
C THR A 163 35.04 -9.01 36.98
N THR A 164 35.80 -7.92 36.98
CA THR A 164 35.61 -6.80 36.05
C THR A 164 36.14 -7.20 34.67
N TYR A 165 35.33 -7.00 33.63
CA TYR A 165 35.74 -7.24 32.27
C TYR A 165 36.84 -6.24 31.86
N PRO A 166 37.98 -6.70 31.31
CA PRO A 166 39.19 -5.88 31.20
C PRO A 166 39.07 -4.74 30.17
N THR A 167 38.17 -4.85 29.20
CA THR A 167 37.97 -3.81 28.18
C THR A 167 36.71 -3.00 28.45
N PRO A 168 36.78 -1.67 28.63
CA PRO A 168 35.59 -0.85 28.80
C PRO A 168 34.76 -0.82 27.51
N ILE A 169 33.44 -0.90 27.65
CA ILE A 169 32.48 -0.84 26.53
C ILE A 169 31.75 0.49 26.65
N GLY A 170 31.92 1.38 25.66
CA GLY A 170 31.33 2.73 25.72
C GLY A 170 31.87 3.57 26.90
N GLY A 171 33.10 3.32 27.34
CA GLY A 171 33.73 4.02 28.47
C GLY A 171 33.27 3.55 29.85
N GLN A 172 32.41 2.53 29.95
CA GLN A 172 31.99 1.94 31.23
C GLN A 172 32.62 0.56 31.45
N THR A 173 32.91 0.25 32.71
CA THR A 173 33.39 -1.06 33.17
C THR A 173 32.20 -1.90 33.61
N TYR A 174 32.19 -3.17 33.19
CA TYR A 174 31.12 -4.11 33.50
C TYR A 174 31.71 -5.32 34.21
N THR A 175 30.98 -5.91 35.16
CA THR A 175 31.32 -7.24 35.67
C THR A 175 30.92 -8.30 34.65
N VAL A 176 31.62 -9.43 34.64
CA VAL A 176 31.30 -10.56 33.74
C VAL A 176 29.85 -11.03 33.95
N GLY A 177 29.37 -11.08 35.20
CA GLY A 177 27.99 -11.46 35.50
C GLY A 177 26.96 -10.50 34.91
N ALA A 178 27.18 -9.19 35.03
CA ALA A 178 26.31 -8.18 34.44
C ALA A 178 26.30 -8.26 32.91
N LEU A 179 27.47 -8.42 32.30
CA LEU A 179 27.62 -8.51 30.85
C LEU A 179 26.91 -9.75 30.28
N ARG A 180 27.03 -10.91 30.93
CA ARG A 180 26.29 -12.13 30.54
C ARG A 180 24.77 -11.91 30.56
N LYS A 181 24.25 -11.26 31.61
CA LYS A 181 22.81 -10.98 31.73
C LYS A 181 22.33 -10.02 30.63
N GLN A 182 23.13 -9.01 30.30
CA GLN A 182 22.83 -8.07 29.23
C GLN A 182 22.83 -8.77 27.86
N LEU A 183 23.90 -9.50 27.52
CA LEU A 183 24.01 -10.28 26.29
C LEU A 183 22.85 -11.28 26.11
N ALA A 184 22.43 -11.94 27.19
CA ALA A 184 21.31 -12.87 27.14
C ALA A 184 19.97 -12.19 26.82
N TRP A 185 19.80 -10.91 27.18
CA TRP A 185 18.56 -10.15 26.98
C TRP A 185 18.51 -9.38 25.66
N GLU A 186 19.67 -9.01 25.10
CA GLU A 186 19.78 -8.22 23.86
C GLU A 186 18.96 -8.78 22.69
N PRO A 187 19.04 -10.09 22.34
CA PRO A 187 18.25 -10.63 21.23
C PRO A 187 16.74 -10.50 21.47
N TRP A 188 16.29 -10.81 22.69
CA TRP A 188 14.89 -10.72 23.08
C TRP A 188 14.38 -9.28 23.04
N GLY A 189 15.20 -8.30 23.47
CA GLY A 189 14.86 -6.88 23.40
C GLY A 189 14.57 -6.44 21.98
N VAL A 190 15.44 -6.78 21.02
CA VAL A 190 15.26 -6.43 19.61
C VAL A 190 13.98 -7.07 19.04
N LEU A 191 13.71 -8.33 19.37
CA LEU A 191 12.50 -9.02 18.93
C LEU A 191 11.23 -8.36 19.49
N ILE A 192 11.19 -8.10 20.79
CA ILE A 192 10.03 -7.51 21.48
C ILE A 192 9.72 -6.12 20.91
N VAL A 193 10.73 -5.26 20.74
CA VAL A 193 10.53 -3.91 20.18
C VAL A 193 9.94 -3.98 18.77
N ASN A 194 10.48 -4.86 17.91
CA ASN A 194 9.96 -5.03 16.55
C ASN A 194 8.52 -5.58 16.55
N LEU A 195 8.18 -6.49 17.46
CA LEU A 195 6.81 -7.00 17.60
C LEU A 195 5.84 -5.91 18.07
N ILE A 196 6.26 -5.04 19.00
CA ILE A 196 5.45 -3.89 19.43
C ILE A 196 5.19 -2.95 18.25
N ILE A 197 6.23 -2.60 17.48
CA ILE A 197 6.08 -1.73 16.29
C ILE A 197 5.16 -2.40 15.26
N ALA A 198 5.32 -3.70 15.01
CA ALA A 198 4.44 -4.45 14.11
C ALA A 198 2.97 -4.43 14.58
N ALA A 199 2.73 -4.58 15.89
CA ALA A 199 1.39 -4.51 16.47
C ALA A 199 0.78 -3.10 16.30
N ILE A 200 1.57 -2.04 16.52
CA ILE A 200 1.15 -0.66 16.27
C ILE A 200 0.79 -0.45 14.80
N MET A 201 1.61 -0.94 13.87
CA MET A 201 1.32 -0.85 12.43
C MET A 201 0.05 -1.61 12.06
N LEU A 202 -0.19 -2.78 12.66
CA LEU A 202 -1.42 -3.53 12.44
C LEU A 202 -2.65 -2.78 12.97
N ALA A 203 -2.54 -2.18 14.17
CA ALA A 203 -3.61 -1.34 14.73
C ALA A 203 -3.90 -0.14 13.83
N LEU A 204 -2.88 0.54 13.33
CA LEU A 204 -3.02 1.63 12.34
C LEU A 204 -3.63 1.14 11.03
N ALA A 205 -3.30 -0.07 10.56
CA ALA A 205 -3.90 -0.63 9.36
C ALA A 205 -5.39 -0.95 9.52
N LEU A 206 -5.81 -1.37 10.73
CA LEU A 206 -7.22 -1.56 11.06
C LEU A 206 -7.95 -0.23 11.18
N TRP A 207 -7.35 0.75 11.86
CA TRP A 207 -7.89 2.10 12.01
C TRP A 207 -7.96 2.86 10.68
N GLY A 208 -6.99 2.63 9.79
CA GLY A 208 -6.92 3.23 8.45
C GLY A 208 -8.08 2.84 7.53
N ARG A 209 -8.90 1.84 7.89
CA ARG A 209 -10.16 1.56 7.20
C ARG A 209 -11.19 2.69 7.37
N ARG A 210 -11.13 3.41 8.50
CA ARG A 210 -11.99 4.55 8.81
C ARG A 210 -11.32 5.88 8.47
N SER A 211 -10.01 5.99 8.70
CA SER A 211 -9.25 7.22 8.51
C SER A 211 -7.89 6.95 7.85
N PRO A 212 -7.84 6.71 6.53
CA PRO A 212 -6.64 6.23 5.84
C PRO A 212 -5.50 7.25 5.83
N LEU A 213 -5.81 8.55 5.66
CA LEU A 213 -4.80 9.61 5.60
C LEU A 213 -4.00 9.75 6.92
N PRO A 214 -4.61 9.98 8.09
CA PRO A 214 -3.85 10.10 9.33
C PRO A 214 -3.10 8.80 9.67
N ALA A 215 -3.71 7.64 9.40
CA ALA A 215 -3.06 6.35 9.65
C ALA A 215 -1.76 6.17 8.84
N VAL A 216 -1.78 6.49 7.54
CA VAL A 216 -0.59 6.41 6.68
C VAL A 216 0.48 7.44 7.10
N LEU A 217 0.07 8.66 7.49
CA LEU A 217 1.00 9.68 7.95
C LEU A 217 1.71 9.28 9.26
N ILE A 218 0.96 8.77 10.24
CA ILE A 218 1.55 8.28 11.50
C ILE A 218 2.49 7.10 11.22
N ALA A 219 2.07 6.13 10.41
CA ALA A 219 2.92 5.00 10.03
C ALA A 219 4.23 5.44 9.35
N THR A 220 4.14 6.45 8.47
CA THR A 220 5.31 7.03 7.79
C THR A 220 6.23 7.74 8.78
N ALA A 221 5.68 8.54 9.68
CA ALA A 221 6.44 9.25 10.71
C ALA A 221 7.14 8.28 11.66
N THR A 222 6.43 7.25 12.16
CA THR A 222 7.03 6.21 13.00
C THR A 222 8.16 5.49 12.29
N TYR A 223 7.99 5.12 11.02
CA TYR A 223 9.05 4.51 10.23
C TYR A 223 10.27 5.42 10.06
N ALA A 224 10.04 6.72 9.79
CA ALA A 224 11.11 7.70 9.68
C ALA A 224 11.90 7.86 10.99
N VAL A 225 11.22 7.87 12.14
CA VAL A 225 11.85 7.90 13.47
C VAL A 225 12.72 6.65 13.70
N VAL A 226 12.24 5.47 13.33
CA VAL A 226 13.03 4.23 13.43
C VAL A 226 14.29 4.29 12.57
N ILE A 227 14.19 4.80 11.33
CA ILE A 227 15.37 4.99 10.48
C ILE A 227 16.35 5.99 11.10
N ALA A 228 15.85 7.12 11.59
CA ALA A 228 16.70 8.16 12.19
C ALA A 228 17.42 7.63 13.43
N TYR A 229 16.71 6.89 14.29
CA TYR A 229 17.31 6.25 15.45
C TYR A 229 18.41 5.26 15.05
N ALA A 230 18.12 4.37 14.09
CA ALA A 230 19.11 3.40 13.60
C ALA A 230 20.36 4.08 13.01
N ALA A 231 20.18 5.19 12.29
CA ALA A 231 21.28 5.97 11.73
C ALA A 231 22.18 6.61 12.80
N ILE A 232 21.60 6.99 13.95
CA ILE A 232 22.34 7.55 15.09
C ILE A 232 23.06 6.44 15.86
N SER A 233 22.41 5.30 16.06
CA SER A 233 22.98 4.20 16.86
C SER A 233 24.07 3.43 16.11
N ASP A 234 23.91 3.23 14.80
CA ASP A 234 24.91 2.58 13.96
C ASP A 234 24.83 3.13 12.50
N PRO A 235 25.75 4.02 12.09
CA PRO A 235 25.72 4.62 10.76
C PRO A 235 25.98 3.60 9.65
N ALA A 236 26.60 2.44 9.92
CA ALA A 236 26.80 1.40 8.92
C ALA A 236 25.46 0.80 8.43
N THR A 237 24.42 0.85 9.27
CA THR A 237 23.07 0.44 8.91
C THR A 237 22.45 1.30 7.82
N LEU A 238 22.99 2.49 7.52
CA LEU A 238 22.49 3.35 6.44
C LEU A 238 22.66 2.68 5.07
N GLY A 239 23.86 2.13 4.81
CA GLY A 239 24.19 1.46 3.55
C GLY A 239 23.59 0.05 3.46
N GLN A 240 23.54 -0.66 4.58
CA GLN A 240 22.93 -1.99 4.62
C GLN A 240 21.40 -1.90 4.45
N GLY A 241 20.85 -2.77 3.60
CA GLY A 241 19.40 -2.83 3.36
C GLY A 241 18.83 -1.65 2.58
N LEU A 242 19.65 -0.88 1.85
CA LEU A 242 19.18 0.24 1.01
C LEU A 242 18.06 -0.18 0.05
N LEU A 243 18.17 -1.36 -0.57
CA LEU A 243 17.14 -1.92 -1.44
C LEU A 243 15.79 -2.08 -0.71
N MET A 244 15.80 -2.64 0.50
CA MET A 244 14.59 -2.81 1.30
C MET A 244 13.97 -1.46 1.68
N LYS A 245 14.80 -0.48 2.06
CA LYS A 245 14.33 0.89 2.38
C LYS A 245 13.66 1.54 1.16
N ILE A 246 14.25 1.42 -0.03
CA ILE A 246 13.67 1.94 -1.28
C ILE A 246 12.31 1.28 -1.56
N ILE A 247 12.21 -0.03 -1.40
CA ILE A 247 10.94 -0.76 -1.58
C ILE A 247 9.88 -0.23 -0.60
N ILE A 248 10.22 -0.11 0.68
CA ILE A 248 9.31 0.40 1.71
C ILE A 248 8.85 1.83 1.39
N ILE A 249 9.77 2.72 1.02
CA ILE A 249 9.46 4.10 0.64
C ILE A 249 8.52 4.12 -0.57
N ALA A 250 8.75 3.28 -1.58
CA ALA A 250 7.86 3.19 -2.74
C ALA A 250 6.43 2.76 -2.36
N PHE A 251 6.29 1.80 -1.42
CA PHE A 251 4.98 1.40 -0.88
C PHE A 251 4.30 2.50 -0.07
N LEU A 252 5.05 3.22 0.78
CA LEU A 252 4.54 4.35 1.56
C LEU A 252 4.05 5.48 0.65
N ILE A 253 4.84 5.85 -0.36
CA ILE A 253 4.47 6.84 -1.37
C ILE A 253 3.18 6.43 -2.08
N ARG A 254 3.02 5.14 -2.42
CA ARG A 254 1.77 4.62 -3.01
C ARG A 254 0.59 4.71 -2.05
N GLY A 255 0.80 4.44 -0.76
CA GLY A 255 -0.22 4.56 0.28
C GLY A 255 -0.69 6.00 0.49
N ILE A 256 0.25 6.95 0.57
CA ILE A 256 -0.04 8.38 0.72
C ILE A 256 -0.87 8.90 -0.45
N LYS A 257 -0.51 8.53 -1.69
CA LYS A 257 -1.28 8.91 -2.89
C LYS A 257 -2.72 8.42 -2.84
N ALA A 258 -2.92 7.15 -2.47
CA ALA A 258 -4.26 6.58 -2.36
C ALA A 258 -5.09 7.30 -1.28
N ALA A 259 -4.46 7.67 -0.16
CA ALA A 259 -5.11 8.42 0.89
C ALA A 259 -5.44 9.87 0.50
N LEU A 260 -4.55 10.56 -0.23
CA LEU A 260 -4.80 11.90 -0.76
C LEU A 260 -5.93 11.89 -1.80
N ALA A 261 -5.98 10.88 -2.67
CA ALA A 261 -7.04 10.73 -3.67
C ALA A 261 -8.44 10.62 -3.02
N LEU A 262 -8.53 9.97 -1.86
CA LEU A 262 -9.78 9.90 -1.08
C LEU A 262 -10.21 11.28 -0.56
N ARG A 263 -9.26 12.09 -0.09
CA ARG A 263 -9.56 13.43 0.43
C ARG A 263 -10.05 14.36 -0.68
N THR A 264 -9.42 14.32 -1.85
CA THR A 264 -9.82 15.15 -2.99
C THR A 264 -11.15 14.72 -3.61
N ALA A 265 -11.56 13.47 -3.41
CA ALA A 265 -12.85 12.97 -3.91
C ALA A 265 -14.03 13.36 -3.01
N GLY A 266 -13.79 13.63 -1.73
CA GLY A 266 -14.82 14.05 -0.77
C GLY A 266 -14.85 15.55 -0.47
N ALA A 267 -14.02 16.35 -1.15
CA ALA A 267 -13.99 17.81 -1.05
C ALA A 267 -14.64 18.43 -2.29
#